data_AF-A0A3C1M542-F1
#
_entry.id   AF-A0A3C1M542-F1
#
_cell.length_a   1.000
_cell.length_b   1.000
_cell.length_c   1.000
_cell.angle_alpha   90.00
_cell.angle_beta   90.00
_cell.angle_gamma   90.00
#
_symmetry.space_group_name_H-M   'P 1'
#
loop_
_entity.id
_entity.type
_entity.pdbx_description
1 polymer ?
#
loop_
_entity_poly.entity_id
_entity_poly.type
_entity_poly.pdbx_seq_one_letter_code
_entity_poly.pdbx_strand_id
1 'polypeptide(L)'
;MEPTPIEDTQAWRRSLQKSDSYHRQGFGHKAEAEASLQSEYFSPLLTTIRSHHHTYTQGLVTVHLAESLGFCWGVERAVAMAYETRTQFPQAKIWITNEIIHNPVVNARLQEMDVHFVPVVNGQKDFSGVQSGEVVILPAFGATVGETEYLHQLGCTIVDTTCPWVAKVWHRVEKHKKSDFTSIVHGKYKHEETVATLSYAKRYLVVLNLQEAEYVANYMLHGGDRQEFLQKFAKAVSPGFNPDRDLEYLGIANQTTML
;
A
#
# COMPACT_ATOMS: atom_id res chain seq x y z
N MET A 1 18.43 -9.80 -11.94
CA MET A 1 19.31 -9.63 -10.77
C MET A 1 18.43 -9.12 -9.66
N GLU A 2 18.28 -9.86 -8.56
CA GLU A 2 17.65 -9.27 -7.37
C GLU A 2 18.56 -8.13 -6.89
N PRO A 3 18.03 -6.92 -6.66
CA PRO A 3 18.83 -5.82 -6.14
C PRO A 3 19.40 -6.21 -4.77
N THR A 4 20.63 -5.78 -4.50
CA THR A 4 21.27 -5.97 -3.20
C THR A 4 20.36 -5.37 -2.12
N PRO A 5 20.02 -6.10 -1.04
CA PRO A 5 19.14 -5.58 -0.01
C PRO A 5 19.66 -4.26 0.55
N ILE A 6 18.85 -3.21 0.52
CA ILE A 6 19.20 -1.93 1.14
C ILE A 6 19.26 -2.12 2.66
N GLU A 7 20.47 -2.13 3.20
CA GLU A 7 20.69 -2.37 4.64
C GLU A 7 20.04 -1.29 5.50
N ASP A 8 20.21 0.00 5.17
CA ASP A 8 19.53 1.12 5.83
C ASP A 8 18.46 1.75 4.92
N THR A 9 17.29 1.11 4.89
CA THR A 9 16.10 1.57 4.15
C THR A 9 15.67 2.98 4.56
N GLN A 10 15.92 3.37 5.82
CA GLN A 10 15.51 4.67 6.33
C GLN A 10 16.40 5.78 5.78
N ALA A 11 17.72 5.59 5.81
CA ALA A 11 18.68 6.54 5.26
C ALA A 11 18.47 6.68 3.73
N TRP A 12 18.34 5.56 3.04
CA TRP A 12 18.06 5.53 1.60
C TRP A 12 16.77 6.30 1.25
N ARG A 13 15.67 6.02 1.95
CA ARG A 13 14.39 6.73 1.70
C ARG A 13 14.48 8.22 1.97
N ARG A 14 15.23 8.65 2.99
CA ARG A 14 15.47 10.08 3.24
C ARG A 14 16.28 10.74 2.12
N SER A 15 17.21 10.01 1.52
CA SER A 15 17.95 10.48 0.33
C SER A 15 17.01 10.60 -0.86
N LEU A 16 16.22 9.56 -1.13
CA LEU A 16 15.25 9.53 -2.21
C LEU A 16 14.25 10.69 -2.13
N GLN A 17 13.69 10.94 -0.95
CA GLN A 17 12.73 12.04 -0.72
C GLN A 17 13.29 13.45 -0.92
N LYS A 18 14.62 13.59 -1.00
CA LYS A 18 15.28 14.87 -1.32
C LYS A 18 15.61 15.00 -2.81
N SER A 19 15.41 13.93 -3.59
CA SER A 19 15.63 13.96 -5.03
C SER A 19 14.51 14.74 -5.72
N ASP A 20 14.89 15.52 -6.73
CA ASP A 20 13.94 16.26 -7.57
C ASP A 20 13.00 15.33 -8.36
N SER A 21 13.37 14.06 -8.54
CA SER A 21 12.55 13.06 -9.24
C SER A 21 11.63 12.25 -8.32
N TYR A 22 11.48 12.63 -7.04
CA TYR A 22 10.55 11.97 -6.11
C TYR A 22 9.55 12.95 -5.51
N HIS A 23 8.27 12.74 -5.78
CA HIS A 23 7.20 13.65 -5.36
C HIS A 23 6.20 12.97 -4.43
N ARG A 24 5.88 13.62 -3.29
CA ARG A 24 4.91 13.11 -2.30
C ARG A 24 3.88 14.15 -1.86
N GLN A 25 3.98 15.41 -2.31
CA GLN A 25 3.14 16.52 -1.84
C GLN A 25 2.14 17.03 -2.89
N GLY A 26 1.98 16.34 -4.03
CA GLY A 26 1.20 16.83 -5.17
C GLY A 26 1.94 17.91 -5.94
N PHE A 27 1.27 18.54 -6.92
CA PHE A 27 1.87 19.50 -7.86
C PHE A 27 1.22 20.88 -7.81
N GLY A 28 0.39 21.15 -6.80
CA GLY A 28 -0.32 22.43 -6.65
C GLY A 28 -1.65 22.49 -7.41
N HIS A 29 -2.08 21.38 -8.00
CA HIS A 29 -3.33 21.25 -8.77
C HIS A 29 -4.44 20.56 -7.97
N LYS A 30 -4.28 20.54 -6.64
CA LYS A 30 -5.13 19.78 -5.73
C LYS A 30 -6.61 20.18 -5.82
N ALA A 31 -6.89 21.48 -5.88
CA ALA A 31 -8.27 21.97 -5.92
C ALA A 31 -9.01 21.55 -7.21
N GLU A 32 -8.30 21.57 -8.35
CA GLU A 32 -8.87 21.11 -9.62
C GLU A 32 -9.10 19.59 -9.63
N ALA A 33 -8.14 18.83 -9.11
CA ALA A 33 -8.27 17.38 -8.97
C ALA A 33 -9.41 16.98 -8.01
N GLU A 34 -9.54 17.66 -6.87
CA GLU A 34 -10.64 17.46 -5.93
C GLU A 34 -12.00 17.84 -6.55
N ALA A 35 -12.07 18.92 -7.34
CA ALA A 35 -13.30 19.29 -8.04
C ALA A 35 -13.72 18.23 -9.08
N SER A 36 -12.76 17.69 -9.84
CA SER A 36 -13.01 16.59 -10.79
C SER A 36 -13.52 15.35 -10.05
N LEU A 37 -12.86 14.94 -8.96
CA LEU A 37 -13.31 13.82 -8.12
C LEU A 37 -14.72 14.03 -7.58
N GLN A 38 -15.02 15.21 -7.05
CA GLN A 38 -16.37 15.51 -6.56
C GLN A 38 -17.38 15.41 -7.71
N SER A 39 -17.11 15.98 -8.88
CA SER A 39 -18.05 15.89 -10.00
C SER A 39 -18.31 14.45 -10.50
N GLU A 40 -17.29 13.58 -10.44
CA GLU A 40 -17.36 12.21 -10.95
C GLU A 40 -18.00 11.23 -9.95
N TYR A 41 -17.79 11.42 -8.65
CA TYR A 41 -18.20 10.47 -7.60
C TYR A 41 -19.27 11.00 -6.64
N PHE A 42 -19.77 12.22 -6.84
CA PHE A 42 -20.87 12.80 -6.06
C PHE A 42 -22.24 12.31 -6.54
N SER A 43 -23.14 12.06 -5.58
CA SER A 43 -24.54 11.72 -5.85
C SER A 43 -25.48 12.66 -5.11
N PRO A 44 -26.35 13.42 -5.80
CA PRO A 44 -27.36 14.25 -5.16
C PRO A 44 -28.28 13.45 -4.21
N LEU A 45 -28.57 12.20 -4.56
CA LEU A 45 -29.37 11.31 -3.72
C LEU A 45 -28.70 11.04 -2.37
N LEU A 46 -27.39 10.80 -2.34
CA LEU A 46 -26.66 10.62 -1.09
C LEU A 46 -26.69 11.88 -0.23
N THR A 47 -26.61 13.07 -0.83
CA THR A 47 -26.77 14.34 -0.12
C THR A 47 -28.17 14.46 0.48
N THR A 48 -29.21 14.08 -0.25
CA THR A 48 -30.58 14.03 0.27
C THR A 48 -30.70 13.06 1.44
N ILE A 49 -30.17 11.84 1.34
CA ILE A 49 -30.28 10.87 2.44
C ILE A 49 -29.52 11.36 3.69
N ARG A 50 -28.33 11.95 3.50
CA ARG A 50 -27.55 12.56 4.60
C ARG A 50 -28.30 13.70 5.29
N SER A 51 -28.99 14.56 4.54
CA SER A 51 -29.77 15.66 5.12
C SER A 51 -31.00 15.18 5.92
N HIS A 52 -31.40 13.92 5.77
CA HIS A 52 -32.52 13.29 6.47
C HIS A 52 -32.03 12.29 7.53
N HIS A 53 -30.99 12.66 8.28
CA HIS A 53 -30.41 11.81 9.34
C HIS A 53 -30.06 10.40 8.85
N HIS A 54 -29.45 10.34 7.66
CA HIS A 54 -29.02 9.09 7.03
C HIS A 54 -30.16 8.09 6.76
N THR A 55 -31.41 8.55 6.68
CA THR A 55 -32.57 7.70 6.41
C THR A 55 -33.45 8.31 5.34
N TYR A 56 -33.93 7.49 4.41
CA TYR A 56 -34.85 7.92 3.35
C TYR A 56 -35.91 6.86 3.12
N THR A 57 -37.18 7.25 3.20
CA THR A 57 -38.33 6.36 3.02
C THR A 57 -39.14 6.78 1.81
N GLN A 58 -39.38 5.83 0.90
CA GLN A 58 -40.23 6.00 -0.28
C GLN A 58 -41.21 4.82 -0.34
N GLY A 59 -42.49 5.09 -0.11
CA GLY A 59 -43.52 4.04 -0.03
C GLY A 59 -43.26 3.06 1.12
N LEU A 60 -43.11 1.78 0.78
CA LEU A 60 -42.84 0.71 1.75
C LEU A 60 -41.34 0.43 1.96
N VAL A 61 -40.46 1.18 1.30
CA VAL A 61 -39.01 0.96 1.35
C VAL A 61 -38.35 2.06 2.17
N THR A 62 -37.54 1.67 3.15
CA THR A 62 -36.66 2.56 3.93
C THR A 62 -35.21 2.19 3.65
N VAL A 63 -34.43 3.19 3.25
CA VAL A 63 -32.98 3.11 3.05
C VAL A 63 -32.30 3.76 4.23
N HIS A 64 -31.37 3.04 4.86
CA HIS A 64 -30.47 3.58 5.88
C HIS A 64 -29.06 3.69 5.28
N LEU A 65 -28.47 4.88 5.40
CA LEU A 65 -27.11 5.16 4.98
C LEU A 65 -26.18 5.05 6.18
N ALA A 66 -24.99 4.45 6.00
CA ALA A 66 -23.97 4.51 7.03
C ALA A 66 -23.49 5.95 7.24
N GLU A 67 -23.22 6.33 8.49
CA GLU A 67 -22.69 7.67 8.82
C GLU A 67 -21.34 7.94 8.16
N SER A 68 -20.51 6.89 8.06
CA SER A 68 -19.24 6.91 7.35
C SER A 68 -19.34 6.03 6.10
N LEU A 69 -19.26 6.66 4.93
CA LEU A 69 -19.34 6.00 3.62
C LEU A 69 -18.48 6.76 2.60
N GLY A 70 -17.79 6.02 1.73
CA GLY A 70 -17.10 6.55 0.56
C GLY A 70 -15.59 6.51 0.71
N PHE A 71 -14.90 7.40 0.01
CA PHE A 71 -13.45 7.50 0.09
C PHE A 71 -13.01 7.99 1.47
N CYS A 72 -12.02 7.31 2.03
CA CYS A 72 -11.28 7.87 3.16
C CYS A 72 -10.29 8.91 2.63
N TRP A 73 -9.81 9.79 3.50
CA TRP A 73 -8.83 10.82 3.15
C TRP A 73 -7.59 10.28 2.42
N GLY A 74 -7.13 9.07 2.78
CA GLY A 74 -5.99 8.43 2.12
C GLY A 74 -6.26 8.10 0.64
N VAL A 75 -7.47 7.66 0.35
CA VAL A 75 -7.93 7.37 -1.01
C VAL A 75 -8.13 8.66 -1.80
N GLU A 76 -8.84 9.65 -1.24
CA GLU A 76 -9.04 10.95 -1.89
C GLU A 76 -7.71 11.58 -2.29
N ARG A 77 -6.75 11.60 -1.36
CA ARG A 77 -5.40 12.12 -1.62
C ARG A 77 -4.70 11.36 -2.74
N ALA A 78 -4.77 10.02 -2.74
CA ALA A 78 -4.05 9.22 -3.71
C ALA A 78 -4.61 9.41 -5.14
N VAL A 79 -5.94 9.41 -5.28
CA VAL A 79 -6.60 9.62 -6.57
C VAL A 79 -6.39 11.05 -7.04
N ALA A 80 -6.51 12.05 -6.16
CA ALA A 80 -6.27 13.45 -6.51
C ALA A 80 -4.84 13.62 -7.05
N MET A 81 -3.84 13.09 -6.34
CA MET A 81 -2.45 13.13 -6.80
C MET A 81 -2.23 12.42 -8.13
N ALA A 82 -2.91 11.29 -8.38
CA ALA A 82 -2.83 10.61 -9.67
C ALA A 82 -3.40 11.47 -10.81
N TYR A 83 -4.51 12.18 -10.56
CA TYR A 83 -5.10 13.12 -11.53
C TYR A 83 -4.18 14.34 -11.75
N GLU A 84 -3.65 14.93 -10.67
CA GLU A 84 -2.66 16.01 -10.74
C GLU A 84 -1.42 15.61 -11.55
N THR A 85 -0.99 14.34 -11.43
CA THR A 85 0.18 13.81 -12.16
C THR A 85 -0.04 13.86 -13.67
N ARG A 86 -1.23 13.53 -14.15
CA ARG A 86 -1.56 13.68 -15.59
C ARG A 86 -1.58 15.14 -16.02
N THR A 87 -2.15 16.04 -15.22
CA THR A 87 -2.16 17.49 -15.51
C THR A 87 -0.75 18.07 -15.56
N GLN A 88 0.11 17.67 -14.61
CA GLN A 88 1.49 18.13 -14.50
C GLN A 88 2.37 17.63 -15.65
N PHE A 89 2.16 16.39 -16.09
CA PHE A 89 2.95 15.74 -17.13
C PHE A 89 2.07 15.36 -18.34
N PRO A 90 1.55 16.34 -19.09
CA PRO A 90 0.53 16.09 -20.11
C PRO A 90 1.04 15.25 -21.29
N GLN A 91 2.34 15.28 -21.57
CA GLN A 91 2.97 14.57 -22.67
C GLN A 91 3.80 13.35 -22.22
N ALA A 92 3.97 13.14 -20.91
CA ALA A 92 4.77 12.01 -20.44
C ALA A 92 3.96 10.72 -20.51
N LYS A 93 4.66 9.62 -20.77
CA LYS A 93 4.12 8.29 -20.48
C LYS A 93 4.08 8.11 -18.97
N ILE A 94 2.89 7.85 -18.44
CA ILE A 94 2.67 7.71 -17.00
C ILE A 94 2.28 6.26 -16.75
N TRP A 95 2.99 5.65 -15.82
CA TRP A 95 2.73 4.31 -15.35
C TRP A 95 2.20 4.33 -13.93
N ILE A 96 1.44 3.31 -13.56
CA ILE A 96 1.15 2.98 -12.18
C ILE A 96 1.56 1.54 -11.92
N THR A 97 2.26 1.30 -10.81
CA THR A 97 2.87 -0.02 -10.54
C THR A 97 1.84 -1.11 -10.26
N ASN A 98 0.60 -0.75 -9.91
CA ASN A 98 -0.54 -1.64 -9.75
C ASN A 98 -1.81 -0.79 -9.93
N GLU A 99 -2.94 -1.17 -9.36
CA GLU A 99 -4.05 -0.24 -9.21
C GLU A 99 -3.84 0.86 -8.18
N ILE A 100 -4.42 2.05 -8.42
CA ILE A 100 -4.30 3.18 -7.49
C ILE A 100 -4.96 2.85 -6.16
N ILE A 101 -6.13 2.21 -6.26
CA ILE A 101 -6.95 1.63 -5.20
C ILE A 101 -7.72 0.44 -5.79
N HIS A 102 -8.25 -0.44 -4.95
CA HIS A 102 -9.14 -1.56 -5.33
C HIS A 102 -10.54 -1.08 -5.76
N ASN A 103 -10.60 -0.25 -6.81
CA ASN A 103 -11.85 0.27 -7.39
C ASN A 103 -11.74 0.31 -8.92
N PRO A 104 -12.44 -0.56 -9.65
CA PRO A 104 -12.32 -0.67 -11.10
C PRO A 104 -12.76 0.61 -11.84
N VAL A 105 -13.72 1.38 -11.29
CA VAL A 105 -14.19 2.62 -11.92
C VAL A 105 -13.09 3.68 -11.90
N VAL A 106 -12.43 3.85 -10.75
CA VAL A 106 -11.31 4.80 -10.61
C VAL A 106 -10.15 4.39 -11.50
N ASN A 107 -9.83 3.09 -11.57
CA ASN A 107 -8.75 2.60 -12.42
C ASN A 107 -9.06 2.77 -13.92
N ALA A 108 -10.29 2.47 -14.35
CA ALA A 108 -10.71 2.71 -15.73
C ALA A 108 -10.60 4.19 -16.10
N ARG A 109 -10.96 5.08 -15.18
CA ARG A 109 -10.83 6.53 -15.37
C ARG A 109 -9.37 6.96 -15.57
N LEU A 110 -8.43 6.39 -14.80
CA LEU A 110 -6.99 6.63 -15.02
C LEU A 110 -6.52 6.13 -16.39
N GLN A 111 -7.03 4.99 -16.88
CA GLN A 111 -6.72 4.49 -18.22
C GLN A 111 -7.25 5.43 -19.32
N GLU A 112 -8.45 5.98 -19.16
CA GLU A 112 -9.00 7.01 -20.07
C GLU A 112 -8.13 8.28 -20.09
N MET A 113 -7.45 8.57 -18.97
CA MET A 113 -6.46 9.65 -18.83
C MET A 113 -5.06 9.25 -19.31
N ASP A 114 -4.94 8.16 -20.09
CA ASP A 114 -3.69 7.63 -20.64
C ASP A 114 -2.66 7.26 -19.57
N VAL A 115 -3.11 6.78 -18.41
CA VAL A 115 -2.22 6.19 -17.39
C VAL A 115 -2.16 4.67 -17.60
N HIS A 116 -0.96 4.16 -17.85
CA HIS A 116 -0.73 2.74 -18.11
C HIS A 116 -0.46 1.98 -16.82
N PHE A 117 -0.91 0.73 -16.75
CA PHE A 117 -0.70 -0.14 -15.59
C PHE A 117 0.44 -1.09 -15.91
N VAL A 118 1.39 -1.21 -14.98
CA VAL A 118 2.49 -2.17 -15.13
C VAL A 118 1.91 -3.59 -15.15
N PRO A 119 2.16 -4.40 -16.20
CA PRO A 119 1.58 -5.73 -16.30
C PRO A 119 2.22 -6.69 -15.28
N VAL A 120 1.46 -7.72 -14.88
CA VAL A 120 1.95 -8.80 -14.04
C VAL A 120 2.08 -10.07 -14.88
N VAL A 121 3.31 -10.58 -15.02
CA VAL A 121 3.64 -11.79 -15.76
C VAL A 121 4.20 -12.82 -14.78
N ASN A 122 3.61 -14.02 -14.74
CA ASN A 122 4.02 -15.09 -13.81
C ASN A 122 4.06 -14.67 -12.33
N GLY A 123 3.17 -13.76 -11.92
CA GLY A 123 3.09 -13.28 -10.54
C GLY A 123 4.14 -12.22 -10.17
N GLN A 124 4.90 -11.70 -11.14
CA GLN A 124 5.85 -10.60 -10.96
C GLN A 124 5.47 -9.44 -11.87
N LYS A 125 5.68 -8.21 -11.39
CA LYS A 125 5.49 -7.01 -12.20
C LYS A 125 6.58 -6.92 -13.26
N ASP A 126 6.18 -6.68 -14.50
CA ASP A 126 7.07 -6.53 -15.63
C ASP A 126 7.26 -5.06 -15.97
N PHE A 127 8.39 -4.51 -15.51
CA PHE A 127 8.77 -3.13 -15.76
C PHE A 127 9.51 -2.93 -17.09
N SER A 128 9.67 -3.97 -17.93
CA SER A 128 10.43 -3.86 -19.20
C SER A 128 9.89 -2.81 -20.18
N GLY A 129 8.60 -2.48 -20.07
CA GLY A 129 7.97 -1.43 -20.86
C GLY A 129 8.20 0.00 -20.34
N VAL A 130 8.72 0.15 -19.12
CA VAL A 130 9.00 1.44 -18.48
C VAL A 130 10.39 1.92 -18.89
N GLN A 131 10.50 3.18 -19.31
CA GLN A 131 11.74 3.78 -19.79
C GLN A 131 12.25 4.90 -18.86
N SER A 132 13.55 5.20 -18.97
CA SER A 132 14.16 6.33 -18.27
C SER A 132 13.46 7.64 -18.63
N GLY A 133 13.24 8.51 -17.64
CA GLY A 133 12.55 9.79 -17.80
C GLY A 133 11.02 9.71 -17.82
N GLU A 134 10.43 8.51 -17.83
CA GLU A 134 8.98 8.33 -17.68
C GLU A 134 8.53 8.54 -16.23
N VAL A 135 7.23 8.77 -16.05
CA VAL A 135 6.63 9.02 -14.73
C VAL A 135 6.00 7.75 -14.20
N VAL A 136 6.25 7.41 -12.93
CA VAL A 136 5.68 6.23 -12.30
C VAL A 136 5.00 6.59 -10.98
N ILE A 137 3.71 6.27 -10.89
CA ILE A 137 2.87 6.44 -9.71
C ILE A 137 2.99 5.19 -8.83
N LEU A 138 3.31 5.38 -7.56
CA LEU A 138 3.18 4.34 -6.52
C LEU A 138 1.78 4.47 -5.91
N PRO A 139 1.02 3.37 -5.76
CA PRO A 139 -0.40 3.41 -5.37
C PRO A 139 -0.61 3.73 -3.89
N ALA A 140 -1.87 3.85 -3.46
CA ALA A 140 -2.22 4.20 -2.07
C ALA A 140 -1.69 3.19 -1.03
N PHE A 141 -1.60 1.91 -1.41
CA PHE A 141 -1.04 0.81 -0.60
C PHE A 141 0.50 0.82 -0.56
N GLY A 142 1.11 1.63 -1.43
CA GLY A 142 2.54 1.77 -1.62
C GLY A 142 3.18 0.73 -2.52
N ALA A 143 4.51 0.73 -2.53
CA ALA A 143 5.35 -0.19 -3.29
C ALA A 143 6.50 -0.68 -2.41
N THR A 144 7.11 -1.79 -2.80
CA THR A 144 8.27 -2.33 -2.11
C THR A 144 9.48 -1.41 -2.26
N VAL A 145 10.42 -1.53 -1.33
CA VAL A 145 11.74 -0.86 -1.39
C VAL A 145 12.44 -1.20 -2.71
N GLY A 146 12.43 -2.46 -3.14
CA GLY A 146 13.10 -2.90 -4.37
C GLY A 146 12.48 -2.33 -5.64
N GLU A 147 11.15 -2.28 -5.75
CA GLU A 147 10.47 -1.64 -6.90
C GLU A 147 10.81 -0.14 -6.96
N THR A 148 10.76 0.53 -5.81
CA THR A 148 11.01 1.97 -5.73
C THR A 148 12.48 2.29 -6.07
N GLU A 149 13.42 1.48 -5.60
CA GLU A 149 14.84 1.61 -5.93
C GLU A 149 15.10 1.35 -7.41
N TYR A 150 14.54 0.29 -7.97
CA TYR A 150 14.67 -0.02 -9.39
C TYR A 150 14.20 1.14 -10.27
N LEU A 151 13.01 1.68 -10.00
CA LEU A 151 12.43 2.80 -10.75
C LEU A 151 13.27 4.08 -10.61
N HIS A 152 13.84 4.31 -9.41
CA HIS A 152 14.71 5.45 -9.19
C HIS A 152 16.04 5.32 -9.96
N GLN A 153 16.66 4.14 -9.93
CA GLN A 153 17.90 3.85 -10.68
C GLN A 153 17.68 3.87 -12.19
N LEU A 154 16.49 3.50 -12.67
CA LEU A 154 16.08 3.62 -14.06
C LEU A 154 15.96 5.08 -14.52
N GLY A 155 15.93 6.04 -13.60
CA GLY A 155 15.79 7.47 -13.91
C GLY A 155 14.33 7.91 -14.11
N CYS A 156 13.37 7.19 -13.53
CA CYS A 156 11.96 7.61 -13.57
C CYS A 156 11.68 8.75 -12.59
N THR A 157 10.67 9.56 -12.91
CA THR A 157 10.03 10.48 -11.97
C THR A 157 8.98 9.72 -11.17
N ILE A 158 9.20 9.56 -9.87
CA ILE A 158 8.33 8.80 -8.98
C ILE A 158 7.32 9.74 -8.31
N VAL A 159 6.02 9.43 -8.44
CA VAL A 159 4.95 10.07 -7.67
C VAL A 159 4.42 9.09 -6.63
N ASP A 160 4.79 9.31 -5.38
CA ASP A 160 4.40 8.46 -4.26
C ASP A 160 3.05 8.90 -3.66
N THR A 161 1.99 8.18 -4.05
CA THR A 161 0.65 8.42 -3.53
C THR A 161 0.33 7.64 -2.26
N THR A 162 1.29 6.86 -1.72
CA THR A 162 1.09 6.02 -0.53
C THR A 162 0.38 6.78 0.58
N CYS A 163 -0.68 6.16 1.10
CA CYS A 163 -1.44 6.67 2.23
C CYS A 163 -0.50 6.93 3.44
N PRO A 164 -0.53 8.11 4.06
CA PRO A 164 0.28 8.40 5.23
C PRO A 164 0.04 7.47 6.43
N TRP A 165 -1.13 6.83 6.53
CA TRP A 165 -1.42 5.82 7.54
C TRP A 165 -0.67 4.51 7.27
N VAL A 166 -0.59 4.08 6.01
CA VAL A 166 0.25 2.94 5.59
C VAL A 166 1.73 3.23 5.84
N ALA A 167 2.20 4.42 5.47
CA ALA A 167 3.60 4.81 5.69
C ALA A 167 4.01 4.84 7.18
N LYS A 168 3.06 5.06 8.10
CA LYS A 168 3.31 4.93 9.55
C LYS A 168 3.58 3.48 9.98
N VAL A 169 2.92 2.52 9.35
CA VAL A 169 3.17 1.08 9.58
C VAL A 169 4.59 0.71 9.15
N TRP A 170 5.03 1.19 7.98
CA TRP A 170 6.41 0.98 7.52
C TRP A 170 7.43 1.52 8.52
N HIS A 171 7.21 2.74 9.04
CA HIS A 171 8.09 3.32 10.04
C HIS A 171 8.14 2.51 11.35
N ARG A 172 7.05 1.84 11.72
CA ARG A 172 7.02 0.93 12.87
C ARG A 172 7.88 -0.31 12.60
N VAL A 173 7.72 -0.93 11.43
CA VAL A 173 8.49 -2.10 11.01
C VAL A 173 9.99 -1.79 10.87
N GLU A 174 10.35 -0.62 10.34
CA GLU A 174 11.75 -0.16 10.30
C GLU A 174 12.35 0.00 11.70
N LYS A 175 11.56 0.40 12.71
CA LYS A 175 12.03 0.46 14.10
C LYS A 175 12.32 -0.92 14.66
N HIS A 176 11.49 -1.92 14.35
CA HIS A 176 11.76 -3.31 14.77
C HIS A 176 13.09 -3.80 14.20
N LYS A 177 13.35 -3.52 12.92
CA LYS A 177 14.64 -3.82 12.27
C LYS A 177 15.84 -3.22 13.02
N LYS A 178 15.75 -1.97 13.51
CA LYS A 178 16.84 -1.31 14.25
C LYS A 178 17.06 -1.86 15.65
N SER A 179 16.00 -2.30 16.32
CA SER A 179 16.09 -2.94 17.64
C SER A 179 16.38 -4.43 17.58
N ASP A 180 16.59 -4.99 16.39
CA ASP A 180 16.71 -6.43 16.13
C ASP A 180 15.51 -7.25 16.66
N PHE A 181 14.31 -6.72 16.43
CA PHE A 181 13.03 -7.39 16.73
C PHE A 181 12.48 -8.02 15.45
N THR A 182 11.79 -9.14 15.59
CA THR A 182 10.95 -9.70 14.54
C THR A 182 9.65 -8.92 14.45
N SER A 183 9.25 -8.56 13.23
CA SER A 183 7.96 -7.92 12.97
C SER A 183 6.86 -8.97 12.83
N ILE A 184 5.95 -9.03 13.80
CA ILE A 184 4.69 -9.76 13.66
C ILE A 184 3.69 -8.83 12.98
N VAL A 185 3.26 -9.19 11.77
CA VAL A 185 2.31 -8.40 10.99
C VAL A 185 0.97 -9.11 10.97
N HIS A 186 -0.05 -8.52 11.59
CA HIS A 186 -1.42 -8.97 11.37
C HIS A 186 -1.87 -8.52 9.97
N GLY A 187 -2.18 -9.46 9.09
CA GLY A 187 -2.41 -9.14 7.69
C GLY A 187 -2.53 -10.35 6.77
N LYS A 188 -2.77 -10.08 5.50
CA LYS A 188 -2.77 -11.10 4.45
C LYS A 188 -1.42 -11.07 3.74
N TYR A 189 -0.62 -12.15 3.82
CA TYR A 189 0.75 -12.16 3.28
C TYR A 189 0.88 -11.83 1.78
N LYS A 190 -0.19 -12.01 1.00
CA LYS A 190 -0.23 -11.68 -0.43
C LYS A 190 -0.73 -10.26 -0.75
N HIS A 191 -1.33 -9.57 0.22
CA HIS A 191 -1.91 -8.25 -0.03
C HIS A 191 -0.81 -7.22 -0.26
N GLU A 192 -1.00 -6.32 -1.22
CA GLU A 192 0.03 -5.40 -1.69
C GLU A 192 0.57 -4.51 -0.58
N GLU A 193 -0.32 -4.00 0.28
CA GLU A 193 0.09 -3.24 1.47
C GLU A 193 1.01 -4.04 2.40
N THR A 194 0.71 -5.33 2.61
CA THR A 194 1.53 -6.22 3.44
C THR A 194 2.86 -6.46 2.74
N VAL A 195 2.87 -6.81 1.46
CA VAL A 195 4.11 -7.03 0.68
C VAL A 195 5.02 -5.79 0.72
N ALA A 196 4.46 -4.60 0.50
CA ALA A 196 5.20 -3.34 0.62
C ALA A 196 5.77 -3.16 2.05
N THR A 197 4.94 -3.38 3.08
CA THR A 197 5.34 -3.28 4.49
C THR A 197 6.48 -4.25 4.84
N LEU A 198 6.41 -5.50 4.38
CA LEU A 198 7.42 -6.52 4.65
C LEU A 198 8.78 -6.20 4.00
N SER A 199 8.79 -5.45 2.90
CA SER A 199 10.05 -5.00 2.28
C SER A 199 10.89 -4.05 3.16
N TYR A 200 10.27 -3.46 4.20
CA TYR A 200 10.96 -2.66 5.21
C TYR A 200 11.42 -3.47 6.44
N ALA A 201 11.01 -4.74 6.56
CA ALA A 201 11.37 -5.62 7.67
C ALA A 201 12.68 -6.35 7.39
N LYS A 202 13.42 -6.67 8.47
CA LYS A 202 14.55 -7.62 8.42
C LYS A 202 14.07 -9.06 8.65
N ARG A 203 13.32 -9.27 9.73
CA ARG A 203 12.68 -10.53 10.11
C ARG A 203 11.20 -10.28 10.29
N TYR A 204 10.37 -11.19 9.78
CA TYR A 204 8.93 -11.07 9.90
C TYR A 204 8.21 -12.40 9.96
N LEU A 205 7.01 -12.36 10.53
CA LEU A 205 5.98 -13.37 10.45
C LEU A 205 4.64 -12.67 10.24
N VAL A 206 3.86 -13.10 9.25
CA VAL A 206 2.50 -12.63 9.01
C VAL A 206 1.52 -13.60 9.66
N VAL A 207 0.60 -13.06 10.45
CA VAL A 207 -0.51 -13.82 11.06
C VAL A 207 -1.83 -13.31 10.50
N LEU A 208 -2.69 -14.23 10.07
CA LEU A 208 -3.95 -13.89 9.39
C LEU A 208 -5.09 -13.60 10.37
N ASN A 209 -5.13 -14.31 11.49
CA ASN A 209 -6.27 -14.32 12.40
C ASN A 209 -5.88 -14.71 13.82
N LEU A 210 -6.85 -14.70 14.73
CA LEU A 210 -6.67 -15.07 16.13
C LEU A 210 -6.12 -16.49 16.31
N GLN A 211 -6.60 -17.46 15.53
CA GLN A 211 -6.14 -18.85 15.63
C GLN A 211 -4.65 -18.98 15.31
N GLU A 212 -4.16 -18.28 14.28
CA GLU A 212 -2.73 -18.24 13.98
C GLU A 212 -1.93 -17.50 15.05
N ALA A 213 -2.47 -16.40 15.60
CA ALA A 213 -1.83 -15.67 16.69
C ALA A 213 -1.71 -16.54 17.96
N GLU A 214 -2.76 -17.28 18.32
CA GLU A 214 -2.76 -18.23 19.43
C GLU A 214 -1.78 -19.37 19.19
N TYR A 215 -1.71 -19.91 17.97
CA TYR A 215 -0.73 -20.93 17.61
C TYR A 215 0.70 -20.44 17.83
N VAL A 216 1.02 -19.22 17.37
CA VAL A 216 2.34 -18.60 17.56
C VAL A 216 2.63 -18.37 19.04
N ALA A 217 1.66 -17.84 19.80
CA ALA A 217 1.81 -17.62 21.24
C ALA A 217 2.05 -18.94 22.01
N ASN A 218 1.32 -20.01 21.67
CA ASN A 218 1.51 -21.32 22.27
C ASN A 218 2.89 -21.89 21.95
N TYR A 219 3.35 -21.76 20.71
CA TYR A 219 4.72 -22.16 20.34
C TYR A 219 5.77 -21.41 21.18
N MET A 220 5.60 -20.10 21.38
CA MET A 220 6.52 -19.30 22.19
C MET A 220 6.56 -19.70 23.66
N LEU A 221 5.40 -20.06 24.24
CA LEU A 221 5.28 -20.35 25.67
C LEU A 221 5.67 -21.80 26.01
N HIS A 222 5.45 -22.73 25.09
CA HIS A 222 5.53 -24.17 25.37
C HIS A 222 6.48 -24.92 24.45
N GLY A 223 7.08 -24.24 23.47
CA GLY A 223 7.77 -24.88 22.35
C GLY A 223 6.79 -25.57 21.39
N GLY A 224 7.33 -26.31 20.43
CA GLY A 224 6.55 -27.05 19.45
C GLY A 224 7.43 -27.73 18.42
N ASP A 225 6.83 -28.26 17.36
CA ASP A 225 7.58 -28.77 16.23
C ASP A 225 7.94 -27.62 15.27
N ARG A 226 9.25 -27.34 15.16
CA ARG A 226 9.77 -26.30 14.28
C ARG A 226 9.42 -26.52 12.81
N GLN A 227 9.46 -27.76 12.33
CA GLN A 227 9.18 -28.07 10.93
C GLN A 227 7.70 -27.86 10.63
N GLU A 228 6.81 -28.27 11.55
CA GLU A 228 5.38 -28.01 11.44
C GLU A 228 5.10 -26.51 11.37
N PHE A 229 5.71 -25.72 12.28
CA PHE A 229 5.57 -24.26 12.29
C PHE A 229 5.99 -23.66 10.94
N LEU A 230 7.18 -24.02 10.46
CA LEU A 230 7.71 -23.50 9.19
C LEU A 230 6.87 -23.94 7.99
N GLN A 231 6.29 -25.15 8.02
CA GLN A 231 5.37 -25.60 6.98
C GLN A 231 4.07 -24.81 6.99
N LYS A 232 3.50 -24.57 8.17
CA LYS A 232 2.27 -23.77 8.35
C LYS A 232 2.45 -22.34 7.84
N PHE A 233 3.58 -21.71 8.14
CA PHE A 233 3.86 -20.31 7.79
C PHE A 233 4.82 -20.14 6.60
N ALA A 234 4.99 -21.16 5.74
CA ALA A 234 6.01 -21.19 4.69
C ALA A 234 6.01 -19.97 3.73
N LYS A 235 4.86 -19.32 3.55
CA LYS A 235 4.69 -18.13 2.69
C LYS A 235 4.56 -16.81 3.46
N ALA A 236 4.61 -16.88 4.78
CA ALA A 236 4.30 -15.80 5.71
C ALA A 236 5.48 -15.42 6.60
N VAL A 237 6.64 -16.07 6.45
CA VAL A 237 7.87 -15.75 7.18
C VAL A 237 8.97 -15.23 6.26
N SER A 238 9.89 -14.45 6.82
CA SER A 238 11.10 -14.02 6.11
C SER A 238 12.01 -15.22 5.77
N PRO A 239 12.84 -15.14 4.70
CA PRO A 239 13.84 -16.16 4.42
C PRO A 239 14.76 -16.40 5.61
N GLY A 240 15.06 -17.67 5.91
CA GLY A 240 15.92 -18.06 7.03
C GLY A 240 15.32 -17.87 8.43
N PHE A 241 14.00 -17.67 8.52
CA PHE A 241 13.29 -17.56 9.79
C PHE A 241 13.45 -18.83 10.63
N ASN A 242 13.80 -18.66 11.89
CA ASN A 242 13.87 -19.74 12.87
C ASN A 242 12.96 -19.39 14.05
N PRO A 243 11.80 -20.04 14.24
CA PRO A 243 10.86 -19.68 15.29
C PRO A 243 11.44 -19.83 16.70
N ASP A 244 12.45 -20.69 16.91
CA ASP A 244 13.09 -20.91 18.22
C ASP A 244 13.94 -19.71 18.66
N ARG A 245 14.41 -18.89 17.71
CA ARG A 245 15.26 -17.71 17.94
C ARG A 245 14.53 -16.41 17.64
N ASP A 246 13.81 -16.39 16.52
CA ASP A 246 13.23 -15.18 15.96
C ASP A 246 11.93 -14.77 16.65
N LEU A 247 11.37 -15.62 17.52
CA LEU A 247 10.20 -15.25 18.33
C LEU A 247 10.54 -14.69 19.72
N GLU A 248 11.82 -14.53 20.07
CA GLU A 248 12.23 -14.02 21.40
C GLU A 248 11.90 -12.53 21.61
N TYR A 249 12.10 -11.70 20.58
CA TYR A 249 11.87 -10.25 20.64
C TYR A 249 10.97 -9.80 19.49
N LEU A 250 9.76 -9.36 19.85
CA LEU A 250 8.70 -9.11 18.89
C LEU A 250 8.23 -7.67 18.89
N GLY A 251 7.98 -7.14 17.70
CA GLY A 251 7.25 -5.91 17.49
C GLY A 251 6.03 -6.17 16.62
N ILE A 252 4.91 -5.55 16.95
CA ILE A 252 3.63 -5.80 16.26
C ILE A 252 3.32 -4.65 15.30
N ALA A 253 2.85 -5.00 14.11
CA ALA A 253 2.27 -4.11 13.12
C ALA A 253 0.98 -4.71 12.57
N ASN A 254 0.11 -3.88 12.02
CA ASN A 254 -1.15 -4.31 11.41
C ASN A 254 -1.26 -3.73 10.01
N GLN A 255 -1.74 -4.54 9.07
CA GLN A 255 -2.28 -4.03 7.81
C GLN A 255 -3.49 -3.13 8.13
N THR A 256 -3.58 -1.97 7.49
CA THR A 256 -4.50 -0.89 7.87
C THR A 256 -5.97 -1.23 7.68
N THR A 257 -6.29 -2.24 6.86
CA THR A 257 -7.65 -2.66 6.52
C THR A 257 -8.03 -4.04 7.04
N MET A 258 -7.28 -4.59 8.00
CA MET A 258 -7.68 -5.82 8.69
C MET A 258 -8.81 -5.54 9.68
N LEU A 259 -9.72 -6.51 9.82
CA LEU A 259 -10.83 -6.51 10.77
C LEU A 259 -10.51 -7.36 12.00
#